data_AF-A0A7N6AQP8-F1
#
_entry.id   AF-A0A7N6AQP8-F1
#
_cell.length_a   1.000
_cell.length_b   1.000
_cell.length_c   1.000
_cell.angle_alpha   90.00
_cell.angle_beta   90.00
_cell.angle_gamma   90.00
#
_symmetry.space_group_name_H-M   'P 1'
#
loop_
_entity.id
_entity.type
_entity.pdbx_description
1 polymer ?
#
loop_
_entity_poly.entity_id
_entity_poly.type
_entity_poly.pdbx_seq_one_letter_code
_entity_poly.pdbx_strand_id
1 'polypeptide(L)'
;MSTMTASTANYLWSLQDVLGQGATASVYRARNKRSGELVAIKVFNIMSYNRPHEVQMREFEMLRKLNHSNIVKLYAVEELPSKQKVLVMEYCSGGSLLSLLEEPENAFGLPETEFLTVLQCVVQGMNHLRENGVVHRDIKPGNIMRQLGEDGKSVYKLTDFGAARELEDDEKFLSIYGTEEYLHPDMYERAVLRKAHKKSYGVSVDLWSIGVTFYHAATGSLPFTPFEGPRRNKPTMFKITTEKPMGAIAGIQRVESGPIDWSYHLPHSCQLSQGLKVQLVPVLAGILEADQERCWGFDQFFTATTDILQRQPVHLFCLQQAMAHCIYIHHYNTVSVFFEELASQTGIAVQHQRLLYLGHDLPLEGSMKVVNLPRTSHTQPLILLNCGPEANSSPPFRERKTNKDMYRSTIVGVVHQYLRIVKLLHTHRELLLQGYYSYM
;
A
#
# COMPACT_ATOMS: atom_id res chain seq x y z
N MET A 1 -33.58 -26.20 6.88
CA MET A 1 -33.46 -25.02 5.99
C MET A 1 -32.68 -25.46 4.77
N SER A 2 -33.31 -25.54 3.59
CA SER A 2 -32.62 -25.89 2.35
C SER A 2 -31.59 -24.81 2.03
N THR A 3 -30.30 -25.15 2.07
CA THR A 3 -29.23 -24.29 1.56
C THR A 3 -29.49 -24.06 0.07
N MET A 4 -29.84 -22.84 -0.31
CA MET A 4 -30.01 -22.49 -1.73
C MET A 4 -28.64 -22.53 -2.41
N THR A 5 -28.45 -23.54 -3.26
CA THR A 5 -27.23 -23.76 -4.04
C THR A 5 -27.43 -23.34 -5.48
N ALA A 6 -26.41 -22.75 -6.09
CA ALA A 6 -26.36 -22.47 -7.52
C ALA A 6 -25.22 -23.29 -8.16
N SER A 7 -25.32 -23.54 -9.47
CA SER A 7 -24.31 -24.32 -10.19
C SER A 7 -24.29 -23.98 -11.67
N THR A 8 -23.13 -24.20 -12.28
CA THR A 8 -22.92 -24.25 -13.74
C THR A 8 -22.64 -25.69 -14.18
N ALA A 9 -22.16 -25.90 -15.41
CA ALA A 9 -21.77 -27.22 -15.88
C ALA A 9 -20.73 -27.87 -14.94
N ASN A 10 -19.66 -27.15 -14.60
CA ASN A 10 -18.52 -27.72 -13.86
C ASN A 10 -18.36 -27.23 -12.42
N TYR A 11 -19.13 -26.23 -11.97
CA TYR A 11 -18.92 -25.63 -10.64
C TYR A 11 -20.22 -25.54 -9.82
N LEU A 12 -20.07 -25.56 -8.49
CA LEU A 12 -21.19 -25.43 -7.53
C LEU A 12 -20.83 -24.48 -6.38
N TRP A 13 -21.80 -23.74 -5.87
CA TRP A 13 -21.64 -22.86 -4.72
C TRP A 13 -22.92 -22.68 -3.92
N SER A 14 -22.78 -22.29 -2.65
CA SER A 14 -23.89 -21.83 -1.81
C SER A 14 -24.12 -20.34 -2.03
N LEU A 15 -25.38 -19.90 -2.07
CA LEU A 15 -25.70 -18.46 -2.09
C LEU A 15 -25.32 -17.73 -0.79
N GLN A 16 -24.97 -18.47 0.27
CA GLN A 16 -24.47 -17.93 1.53
C GLN A 16 -22.94 -17.72 1.53
N ASP A 17 -22.22 -18.38 0.63
CA ASP A 17 -20.75 -18.30 0.52
C ASP A 17 -20.30 -17.04 -0.27
N VAL A 18 -20.84 -15.87 0.09
CA VAL A 18 -20.51 -14.60 -0.57
C VAL A 18 -19.11 -14.14 -0.15
N LEU A 19 -18.24 -13.90 -1.13
CA LEU A 19 -16.91 -13.31 -0.93
C LEU A 19 -16.92 -11.79 -1.08
N GLY A 20 -17.80 -11.26 -1.94
CA GLY A 20 -17.93 -9.83 -2.16
C GLY A 20 -19.19 -9.50 -2.94
N GLN A 21 -19.76 -8.31 -2.69
CA GLN A 21 -20.96 -7.84 -3.36
C GLN A 21 -20.73 -6.41 -3.85
N GLY A 22 -20.89 -6.21 -5.15
CA GLY A 22 -20.73 -4.91 -5.80
C GLY A 22 -22.01 -4.47 -6.52
N ALA A 23 -21.97 -3.28 -7.09
CA ALA A 23 -23.09 -2.71 -7.84
C ALA A 23 -23.44 -3.50 -9.12
N THR A 24 -22.49 -4.27 -9.66
CA THR A 24 -22.64 -4.97 -10.95
C THR A 24 -22.69 -6.49 -10.82
N ALA A 25 -22.14 -7.04 -9.74
CA ALA A 25 -21.98 -8.48 -9.57
C ALA A 25 -21.86 -8.87 -8.10
N SER A 26 -22.10 -10.15 -7.82
CA SER A 26 -21.76 -10.81 -6.56
C SER A 26 -20.71 -11.89 -6.84
N VAL A 27 -19.73 -12.02 -5.95
CA VAL A 27 -18.66 -13.02 -6.03
C VAL A 27 -18.87 -14.05 -4.95
N TYR A 28 -18.83 -15.32 -5.31
CA TYR A 28 -19.06 -16.45 -4.40
C TYR A 28 -17.85 -17.37 -4.33
N ARG A 29 -17.62 -17.98 -3.17
CA ARG A 29 -16.71 -19.11 -3.03
C ARG A 29 -17.40 -20.34 -3.58
N ALA A 30 -16.77 -20.99 -4.54
CA ALA A 30 -17.31 -22.14 -5.25
C ALA A 30 -16.31 -23.29 -5.27
N ARG A 31 -16.77 -24.45 -5.71
CA ARG A 31 -15.93 -25.64 -5.92
C ARG A 31 -16.10 -26.18 -7.33
N ASN A 32 -15.00 -26.63 -7.92
CA ASN A 32 -15.04 -27.47 -9.10
C ASN A 32 -15.68 -28.83 -8.74
N LYS A 33 -16.70 -29.25 -9.48
CA LYS A 33 -17.47 -30.49 -9.24
C LYS A 33 -16.62 -31.77 -9.35
N ARG A 34 -15.55 -31.73 -10.16
CA ARG A 34 -14.68 -32.89 -10.41
C ARG A 34 -13.48 -32.92 -9.48
N SER A 35 -12.72 -31.83 -9.41
CA SER A 35 -11.48 -31.78 -8.62
C SER A 35 -11.69 -31.41 -7.16
N GLY A 36 -12.82 -30.79 -6.80
CA GLY A 36 -13.07 -30.24 -5.47
C GLY A 36 -12.32 -28.94 -5.16
N GLU A 37 -11.49 -28.47 -6.10
CA GLU A 37 -10.69 -27.24 -6.00
C GLU A 37 -11.58 -26.01 -5.77
N LEU A 38 -11.12 -25.12 -4.89
CA LEU A 38 -11.81 -23.86 -4.58
C LEU A 38 -11.56 -22.83 -5.67
N VAL A 39 -12.64 -22.15 -6.09
CA VAL A 39 -12.61 -21.06 -7.06
C VAL A 39 -13.50 -19.91 -6.62
N ALA A 40 -13.32 -18.74 -7.20
CA ALA A 40 -14.23 -17.60 -7.05
C ALA A 40 -15.13 -17.51 -8.29
N ILE A 41 -16.45 -17.38 -8.10
CA ILE A 41 -17.40 -17.21 -9.21
C ILE A 41 -18.04 -15.84 -9.12
N LYS A 42 -17.83 -15.00 -10.15
CA LYS A 42 -18.48 -13.70 -10.31
C LYS A 42 -19.77 -13.88 -11.11
N VAL A 43 -20.90 -13.63 -10.45
CA VAL A 43 -22.25 -13.65 -11.03
C VAL A 43 -22.73 -12.21 -11.19
N PHE A 44 -22.95 -11.79 -12.43
CA PHE A 44 -23.48 -10.44 -12.70
C PHE A 44 -24.92 -10.30 -12.20
N ASN A 45 -25.37 -9.09 -11.88
CA ASN A 45 -26.79 -8.86 -11.60
C ASN A 45 -27.60 -8.64 -12.89
N ILE A 46 -28.93 -8.72 -12.78
CA ILE A 46 -29.85 -8.57 -13.91
C ILE A 46 -29.66 -7.23 -14.62
N MET A 47 -29.45 -6.15 -13.87
CA MET A 47 -29.21 -4.82 -14.44
C MET A 47 -27.94 -4.77 -15.28
N SER A 48 -26.89 -5.49 -14.86
CA SER A 48 -25.64 -5.59 -15.61
C SER A 48 -25.79 -6.39 -16.88
N TYR A 49 -26.64 -7.42 -16.88
CA TYR A 49 -26.96 -8.23 -18.06
C TYR A 49 -27.78 -7.45 -19.10
N ASN A 50 -28.45 -6.37 -18.69
CA ASN A 50 -29.16 -5.47 -19.61
C ASN A 50 -28.26 -4.37 -20.21
N ARG A 51 -26.98 -4.30 -19.85
CA ARG A 51 -26.03 -3.35 -20.46
C ARG A 51 -25.69 -3.78 -21.91
N PRO A 52 -25.18 -2.87 -22.77
CA PRO A 52 -24.72 -3.26 -24.10
C PRO A 52 -23.73 -4.43 -24.05
N HIS A 53 -23.82 -5.35 -25.03
CA HIS A 53 -23.01 -6.59 -25.06
C HIS A 53 -21.50 -6.31 -24.94
N GLU A 54 -21.00 -5.27 -25.60
CA GLU A 54 -19.60 -4.84 -25.51
C GLU A 54 -19.17 -4.49 -24.08
N VAL A 55 -20.06 -3.87 -23.29
CA VAL A 55 -19.78 -3.53 -21.88
C VAL A 55 -19.77 -4.78 -21.01
N GLN A 56 -20.62 -5.77 -21.32
CA GLN A 56 -20.65 -7.05 -20.61
C GLN A 56 -19.40 -7.89 -20.87
N MET A 57 -18.94 -7.90 -22.12
CA MET A 57 -17.78 -8.70 -22.54
C MET A 57 -16.44 -8.07 -22.17
N ARG A 58 -16.41 -6.78 -21.83
CA ARG A 58 -15.18 -6.04 -21.52
C ARG A 58 -14.32 -6.71 -20.47
N GLU A 59 -14.89 -7.02 -19.31
CA GLU A 59 -14.13 -7.64 -18.21
C GLU A 59 -13.56 -9.00 -18.59
N PHE A 60 -14.33 -9.77 -19.38
CA PHE A 60 -13.89 -11.06 -19.90
C PHE A 60 -12.71 -10.92 -20.87
N GLU A 61 -12.81 -10.03 -21.85
CA GLU A 61 -11.74 -9.82 -22.83
C GLU A 61 -10.46 -9.32 -22.17
N MET A 62 -10.57 -8.42 -21.18
CA MET A 62 -9.42 -7.94 -20.39
C MET A 62 -8.75 -9.10 -19.65
N LEU A 63 -9.52 -9.86 -18.86
CA LEU A 63 -8.99 -10.99 -18.11
C LEU A 63 -8.45 -12.12 -18.99
N ARG A 64 -8.92 -12.25 -20.24
CA ARG A 64 -8.40 -13.22 -21.21
C ARG A 64 -7.02 -12.83 -21.76
N LYS A 65 -6.75 -11.52 -21.89
CA LYS A 65 -5.46 -10.99 -22.34
C LYS A 65 -4.41 -10.97 -21.23
N LEU A 66 -4.82 -10.82 -19.97
CA LEU A 66 -3.92 -10.65 -18.84
C LEU A 66 -3.56 -12.00 -18.19
N ASN A 67 -2.26 -12.35 -18.19
CA ASN A 67 -1.75 -13.53 -17.50
C ASN A 67 -0.45 -13.19 -16.75
N HIS A 68 -0.53 -12.98 -15.45
CA HIS A 68 0.60 -12.60 -14.60
C HIS A 68 0.35 -13.01 -13.14
N SER A 69 1.41 -13.23 -12.36
CA SER A 69 1.31 -13.67 -10.95
C SER A 69 0.53 -12.69 -10.07
N ASN A 70 0.60 -11.39 -10.37
CA ASN A 70 -0.08 -10.30 -9.66
C ASN A 70 -1.40 -9.86 -10.32
N ILE A 71 -2.00 -10.70 -11.16
CA ILE A 71 -3.36 -10.52 -11.69
C ILE A 71 -4.15 -11.77 -11.32
N VAL A 72 -5.38 -11.61 -10.83
CA VAL A 72 -6.25 -12.74 -10.53
C VAL A 72 -6.55 -13.50 -11.81
N LYS A 73 -6.25 -14.81 -11.83
CA LYS A 73 -6.39 -15.62 -13.03
C LYS A 73 -7.86 -15.91 -13.34
N LEU A 74 -8.26 -15.72 -14.60
CA LEU A 74 -9.51 -16.25 -15.12
C LEU A 74 -9.30 -17.71 -15.55
N TYR A 75 -10.08 -18.62 -15.01
CA TYR A 75 -10.05 -20.04 -15.37
C TYR A 75 -11.00 -20.35 -16.53
N ALA A 76 -12.24 -19.86 -16.47
CA ALA A 76 -13.25 -20.15 -17.47
C ALA A 76 -14.37 -19.11 -17.45
N VAL A 77 -15.17 -19.11 -18.52
CA VAL A 77 -16.50 -18.51 -18.54
C VAL A 77 -17.51 -19.60 -18.77
N GLU A 78 -18.49 -19.67 -17.88
CA GLU A 78 -19.57 -20.66 -17.95
C GLU A 78 -20.93 -19.96 -17.93
N GLU A 79 -21.99 -20.72 -18.20
CA GLU A 79 -23.36 -20.24 -18.16
C GLU A 79 -24.12 -20.89 -17.01
N LEU A 80 -24.96 -20.09 -16.36
CA LEU A 80 -26.04 -20.58 -15.51
C LEU A 80 -27.13 -21.23 -16.37
N PRO A 81 -28.05 -22.02 -15.77
CA PRO A 81 -29.23 -22.55 -16.46
C PRO A 81 -30.08 -21.45 -17.13
N SER A 82 -30.06 -20.23 -16.59
CA SER A 82 -30.69 -19.03 -17.15
C SER A 82 -29.99 -18.43 -18.37
N LYS A 83 -28.92 -19.07 -18.88
CA LYS A 83 -28.04 -18.57 -19.96
C LYS A 83 -27.20 -17.33 -19.61
N GLN A 84 -27.23 -16.92 -18.35
CA GLN A 84 -26.39 -15.85 -17.87
C GLN A 84 -24.94 -16.31 -17.72
N LYS A 85 -23.99 -15.57 -18.31
CA LYS A 85 -22.55 -15.81 -18.18
C LYS A 85 -22.05 -15.51 -16.76
N VAL A 86 -21.12 -16.32 -16.28
CA VAL A 86 -20.38 -16.14 -15.02
C VAL A 86 -18.89 -16.28 -15.27
N LEU A 87 -18.08 -15.55 -14.51
CA LEU A 87 -16.62 -15.67 -14.56
C LEU A 87 -16.16 -16.62 -13.48
N VAL A 88 -15.39 -17.64 -13.85
CA VAL A 88 -14.72 -18.55 -12.92
C VAL A 88 -13.27 -18.11 -12.79
N MET A 89 -12.88 -17.73 -11.58
CA MET A 89 -11.60 -17.08 -11.30
C MET A 89 -10.86 -17.80 -10.18
N GLU A 90 -9.56 -17.52 -10.08
CA GLU A 90 -8.72 -17.91 -8.95
C GLU A 90 -9.32 -17.44 -7.61
N TYR A 91 -9.40 -18.36 -6.65
CA TYR A 91 -9.80 -18.04 -5.28
C TYR A 91 -8.56 -17.63 -4.47
N CYS A 92 -8.55 -16.37 -4.01
CA CYS A 92 -7.49 -15.86 -3.13
C CYS A 92 -7.85 -16.09 -1.66
N SER A 93 -7.10 -16.98 -1.00
CA SER A 93 -7.44 -17.46 0.36
C SER A 93 -7.28 -16.41 1.47
N GLY A 94 -6.47 -15.38 1.26
CA GLY A 94 -6.18 -14.33 2.23
C GLY A 94 -7.12 -13.12 2.19
N GLY A 95 -8.21 -13.19 1.41
CA GLY A 95 -9.16 -12.08 1.28
C GLY A 95 -8.61 -10.94 0.43
N SER A 96 -9.08 -9.71 0.69
CA SER A 96 -8.59 -8.50 0.03
C SER A 96 -7.61 -7.74 0.94
N LEU A 97 -6.81 -6.85 0.36
CA LEU A 97 -6.00 -5.90 1.12
C LEU A 97 -6.87 -5.01 2.03
N LEU A 98 -8.10 -4.69 1.61
CA LEU A 98 -9.05 -3.97 2.47
C LEU A 98 -9.35 -4.77 3.74
N SER A 99 -9.65 -6.07 3.60
CA SER A 99 -9.92 -6.95 4.74
C SER A 99 -8.73 -7.01 5.71
N LEU A 100 -7.51 -7.03 5.18
CA LEU A 100 -6.29 -6.97 5.99
C LEU A 100 -6.15 -5.62 6.73
N LEU A 101 -6.47 -4.49 6.07
CA LEU A 101 -6.40 -3.17 6.69
C LEU A 101 -7.49 -2.94 7.74
N GLU A 102 -8.63 -3.64 7.64
CA GLU A 102 -9.71 -3.62 8.62
C GLU A 102 -9.38 -4.42 9.89
N GLU A 103 -8.34 -5.26 9.88
CA GLU A 103 -7.85 -5.92 11.07
C GLU A 103 -7.37 -4.87 12.10
N PRO A 104 -7.75 -4.97 13.38
CA PRO A 104 -7.37 -3.99 14.40
C PRO A 104 -5.85 -3.80 14.54
N GLU A 105 -5.07 -4.84 14.23
CA GLU A 105 -3.61 -4.81 14.21
C GLU A 105 -3.08 -3.81 13.19
N ASN A 106 -3.77 -3.61 12.08
CA ASN A 106 -3.36 -2.76 10.97
C ASN A 106 -4.02 -1.38 10.97
N ALA A 107 -4.73 -1.02 12.06
CA ALA A 107 -5.39 0.28 12.22
C ALA A 107 -4.44 1.49 12.10
N PHE A 108 -3.13 1.29 12.21
CA PHE A 108 -2.09 2.32 12.05
C PHE A 108 -1.12 2.01 10.89
N GLY A 109 -1.60 1.25 9.90
CA GLY A 109 -0.83 0.80 8.75
C GLY A 109 -0.31 -0.62 8.89
N LEU A 110 0.19 -1.18 7.80
CA LEU A 110 0.78 -2.52 7.75
C LEU A 110 2.17 -2.56 8.39
N PRO A 111 2.62 -3.73 8.86
CA PRO A 111 4.03 -4.00 9.09
C PRO A 111 4.87 -3.71 7.84
N GLU A 112 6.08 -3.22 8.02
CA GLU A 112 6.96 -2.77 6.93
C GLU A 112 7.24 -3.85 5.88
N THR A 113 7.47 -5.08 6.31
CA THR A 113 7.68 -6.23 5.41
C THR A 113 6.45 -6.53 4.55
N GLU A 114 5.27 -6.42 5.13
CA GLU A 114 4.01 -6.64 4.43
C GLU A 114 3.73 -5.48 3.46
N PHE A 115 4.01 -4.25 3.87
CA PHE A 115 3.91 -3.07 3.02
C PHE A 115 4.82 -3.18 1.77
N LEU A 116 6.08 -3.61 1.93
CA LEU A 116 6.98 -3.83 0.80
C LEU A 116 6.48 -4.93 -0.13
N THR A 117 5.85 -5.97 0.41
CA THR A 117 5.24 -7.05 -0.39
C THR A 117 4.06 -6.52 -1.21
N VAL A 118 3.20 -5.66 -0.62
CA VAL A 118 2.13 -4.95 -1.32
C VAL A 118 2.71 -4.06 -2.41
N LEU A 119 3.70 -3.23 -2.09
CA LEU A 119 4.37 -2.34 -3.04
C LEU A 119 4.89 -3.13 -4.25
N GLN A 120 5.66 -4.18 -4.01
CA GLN A 120 6.23 -5.03 -5.05
C GLN A 120 5.16 -5.64 -5.96
N CYS A 121 4.16 -6.30 -5.36
CA CYS A 121 3.13 -7.01 -6.11
C CYS A 121 2.24 -6.05 -6.93
N VAL A 122 1.85 -4.91 -6.34
CA VAL A 122 1.04 -3.90 -7.04
C VAL A 122 1.83 -3.27 -8.18
N VAL A 123 3.10 -2.92 -7.96
CA VAL A 123 3.98 -2.37 -9.00
C VAL A 123 4.13 -3.36 -10.17
N GLN A 124 4.39 -4.63 -9.89
CA GLN A 124 4.51 -5.68 -10.91
C GLN A 124 3.20 -5.91 -11.68
N GLY A 125 2.06 -5.96 -10.98
CA GLY A 125 0.75 -6.05 -11.62
C GLY A 125 0.46 -4.86 -12.53
N MET A 126 0.81 -3.66 -12.09
CA MET A 126 0.62 -2.43 -12.87
C MET A 126 1.54 -2.33 -14.09
N ASN A 127 2.78 -2.78 -13.95
CA ASN A 127 3.69 -2.87 -15.09
C ASN A 127 3.13 -3.82 -16.15
N HIS A 128 2.60 -4.98 -15.74
CA HIS A 128 1.93 -5.91 -16.66
C HIS A 128 0.70 -5.29 -17.36
N LEU A 129 -0.11 -4.50 -16.65
CA LEU A 129 -1.22 -3.76 -17.28
C LEU A 129 -0.70 -2.77 -18.33
N ARG A 130 0.33 -2.00 -17.98
CA ARG A 130 0.95 -1.02 -18.87
C ARG A 130 1.52 -1.66 -20.14
N GLU A 131 2.23 -2.78 -20.01
CA GLU A 131 2.80 -3.54 -21.14
C GLU A 131 1.72 -4.07 -22.10
N ASN A 132 0.52 -4.34 -21.58
CA ASN A 132 -0.64 -4.77 -22.37
C ASN A 132 -1.56 -3.62 -22.78
N GLY A 133 -1.16 -2.37 -22.55
CA GLY A 133 -1.93 -1.20 -22.92
C GLY A 133 -3.25 -1.06 -22.14
N VAL A 134 -3.33 -1.55 -20.90
CA VAL A 134 -4.57 -1.55 -20.09
C VAL A 134 -4.51 -0.50 -18.98
N VAL A 135 -5.61 0.23 -18.78
CA VAL A 135 -5.87 1.08 -17.61
C VAL A 135 -6.99 0.48 -16.79
N HIS A 136 -6.81 0.30 -15.48
CA HIS A 136 -7.75 -0.38 -14.60
C HIS A 136 -8.91 0.52 -14.15
N ARG A 137 -8.63 1.75 -13.73
CA ARG A 137 -9.58 2.81 -13.28
C ARG A 137 -10.38 2.55 -12.01
N ASP A 138 -10.08 1.49 -11.26
CA ASP A 138 -10.72 1.21 -9.96
C ASP A 138 -9.77 0.46 -9.02
N ILE A 139 -8.50 0.88 -9.00
CA ILE A 139 -7.51 0.34 -8.07
C ILE A 139 -7.84 0.86 -6.67
N LYS A 140 -7.97 -0.08 -5.74
CA LYS A 140 -8.26 0.20 -4.32
C LYS A 140 -7.94 -1.05 -3.51
N PRO A 141 -7.77 -0.96 -2.18
CA PRO A 141 -7.53 -2.12 -1.32
C PRO A 141 -8.53 -3.27 -1.51
N GLY A 142 -9.81 -2.97 -1.80
CA GLY A 142 -10.83 -3.99 -2.03
C GLY A 142 -10.66 -4.79 -3.33
N ASN A 143 -9.94 -4.25 -4.31
CA ASN A 143 -9.66 -4.88 -5.60
C ASN A 143 -8.22 -5.42 -5.69
N ILE A 144 -7.51 -5.48 -4.56
CA ILE A 144 -6.18 -6.09 -4.44
C ILE A 144 -6.35 -7.33 -3.56
N MET A 145 -6.42 -8.49 -4.19
CA MET A 145 -6.58 -9.77 -3.50
C MET A 145 -5.27 -10.24 -2.90
N ARG A 146 -5.35 -10.98 -1.80
CA ARG A 146 -4.21 -11.57 -1.11
C ARG A 146 -4.28 -13.09 -1.20
N GLN A 147 -3.29 -13.70 -1.83
CA GLN A 147 -3.09 -15.14 -1.79
C GLN A 147 -2.04 -15.47 -0.73
N LEU A 148 -2.34 -16.43 0.14
CA LEU A 148 -1.36 -16.98 1.08
C LEU A 148 -0.63 -18.14 0.41
N GLY A 149 0.70 -18.02 0.29
CA GLY A 149 1.57 -19.12 -0.11
C GLY A 149 1.69 -20.17 0.98
N GLU A 150 2.12 -21.37 0.60
CA GLU A 150 2.38 -22.46 1.56
C GLU A 150 3.52 -22.12 2.55
N ASP A 151 4.43 -21.23 2.13
CA ASP A 151 5.50 -20.67 2.96
C ASP A 151 5.04 -19.54 3.90
N GLY A 152 3.73 -19.27 3.92
CA GLY A 152 3.11 -18.20 4.73
C GLY A 152 3.27 -16.79 4.15
N LYS A 153 3.93 -16.63 2.99
CA LYS A 153 4.11 -15.32 2.37
C LYS A 153 2.88 -14.90 1.59
N SER A 154 2.61 -13.59 1.60
CA SER A 154 1.54 -12.99 0.81
C SER A 154 1.97 -12.80 -0.64
N VAL A 155 1.08 -13.07 -1.58
CA VAL A 155 1.16 -12.60 -2.97
C VAL A 155 -0.09 -11.80 -3.26
N TYR A 156 0.08 -10.53 -3.64
CA TYR A 156 -1.05 -9.65 -3.94
C TYR A 156 -1.37 -9.63 -5.44
N LYS A 157 -2.66 -9.56 -5.77
CA LYS A 157 -3.17 -9.68 -7.14
C LYS A 157 -4.26 -8.66 -7.43
N LEU A 158 -4.17 -7.95 -8.55
CA LEU A 158 -5.24 -7.06 -9.01
C LEU A 158 -6.43 -7.86 -9.55
N THR A 159 -7.65 -7.38 -9.32
CA THR A 159 -8.90 -7.98 -9.79
C THR A 159 -9.96 -6.91 -10.10
N ASP A 160 -11.12 -7.34 -10.60
CA ASP A 160 -12.28 -6.50 -10.92
C ASP A 160 -12.01 -5.50 -12.06
N PHE A 161 -11.78 -6.04 -13.25
CA PHE A 161 -11.53 -5.29 -14.48
C PHE A 161 -12.82 -4.77 -15.14
N GLY A 162 -13.94 -4.73 -14.41
CA GLY A 162 -15.21 -4.20 -14.92
C GLY A 162 -15.15 -2.73 -15.35
N ALA A 163 -14.20 -1.98 -14.78
CA ALA A 163 -13.90 -0.60 -15.15
C ALA A 163 -12.72 -0.47 -16.12
N ALA A 164 -11.98 -1.53 -16.46
CA ALA A 164 -10.75 -1.42 -17.24
C ALA A 164 -10.99 -1.08 -18.71
N ARG A 165 -9.99 -0.54 -19.43
CA ARG A 165 -10.01 -0.26 -20.88
C ARG A 165 -8.61 -0.34 -21.50
N GLU A 166 -8.56 -0.53 -22.82
CA GLU A 166 -7.35 -0.43 -23.63
C GLU A 166 -6.98 1.04 -23.93
N LEU A 167 -5.69 1.32 -24.07
CA LEU A 167 -5.10 2.64 -24.31
C LEU A 167 -5.13 3.07 -25.78
N GLU A 168 -5.30 2.15 -26.73
CA GLU A 168 -5.25 2.43 -28.18
C GLU A 168 -6.45 3.23 -28.70
N ASP A 169 -7.49 3.39 -27.88
CA ASP A 169 -8.50 4.39 -28.17
C ASP A 169 -7.91 5.77 -27.83
N ASP A 170 -7.67 6.62 -28.84
CA ASP A 170 -7.59 8.09 -28.69
C ASP A 170 -8.85 8.70 -27.98
N GLU A 171 -9.78 7.84 -27.52
CA GLU A 171 -10.90 8.18 -26.67
C GLU A 171 -10.46 8.60 -25.28
N LYS A 172 -10.49 9.92 -25.12
CA LYS A 172 -10.84 10.60 -23.88
C LYS A 172 -12.12 9.97 -23.30
N PHE A 173 -11.98 9.11 -22.28
CA PHE A 173 -13.10 8.29 -21.82
C PHE A 173 -14.19 9.07 -21.07
N LEU A 174 -15.47 8.83 -21.42
CA LEU A 174 -16.63 9.51 -20.84
C LEU A 174 -17.35 8.74 -19.69
N SER A 175 -16.95 7.50 -19.41
CA SER A 175 -17.70 6.59 -18.51
C SER A 175 -17.28 6.72 -17.04
N ILE A 176 -18.26 6.79 -16.13
CA ILE A 176 -18.09 6.96 -14.67
C ILE A 176 -18.00 5.59 -13.97
N TYR A 177 -16.85 5.25 -13.41
CA TYR A 177 -16.62 4.10 -12.53
C TYR A 177 -15.61 4.49 -11.42
N GLY A 178 -15.68 3.81 -10.27
CA GLY A 178 -14.67 3.93 -9.21
C GLY A 178 -15.26 4.09 -7.81
N THR A 179 -14.40 3.95 -6.80
CA THR A 179 -14.73 4.14 -5.38
C THR A 179 -14.31 5.53 -4.92
N GLU A 180 -15.26 6.31 -4.40
CA GLU A 180 -15.16 7.77 -4.19
C GLU A 180 -13.86 8.20 -3.51
N GLU A 181 -13.36 7.43 -2.55
CA GLU A 181 -12.19 7.74 -1.73
C GLU A 181 -10.85 7.59 -2.47
N TYR A 182 -10.80 6.86 -3.58
CA TYR A 182 -9.58 6.50 -4.33
C TYR A 182 -9.54 7.12 -5.74
N LEU A 183 -10.56 7.88 -6.11
CA LEU A 183 -10.68 8.46 -7.44
C LEU A 183 -9.78 9.68 -7.63
N HIS A 184 -9.19 9.78 -8.82
CA HIS A 184 -8.51 10.99 -9.27
C HIS A 184 -9.47 12.20 -9.24
N PRO A 185 -9.02 13.43 -8.91
CA PRO A 185 -9.93 14.56 -8.68
C PRO A 185 -10.77 14.90 -9.90
N ASP A 186 -10.18 14.90 -11.10
CA ASP A 186 -10.92 15.12 -12.34
C ASP A 186 -12.00 14.02 -12.57
N MET A 187 -11.72 12.76 -12.18
CA MET A 187 -12.72 11.69 -12.27
C MET A 187 -13.81 11.89 -11.23
N TYR A 188 -13.45 12.31 -10.02
CA TYR A 188 -14.38 12.60 -8.93
C TYR A 188 -15.36 13.73 -9.30
N GLU A 189 -14.89 14.82 -9.91
CA GLU A 189 -15.76 15.93 -10.33
C GLU A 189 -16.90 15.46 -11.26
N ARG A 190 -16.54 14.59 -12.20
CA ARG A 190 -17.48 14.05 -13.18
C ARG A 190 -18.36 12.96 -12.57
N ALA A 191 -17.75 12.00 -11.88
CA ALA A 191 -18.40 10.81 -11.37
C ALA A 191 -19.36 11.12 -10.23
N VAL A 192 -18.93 11.99 -9.32
CA VAL A 192 -19.57 12.22 -8.03
C VAL A 192 -20.32 13.54 -8.03
N LEU A 193 -19.71 14.62 -8.55
CA LEU A 193 -20.38 15.93 -8.61
C LEU A 193 -21.24 16.12 -9.88
N ARG A 194 -21.19 15.18 -10.84
CA ARG A 194 -21.98 15.18 -12.09
C ARG A 194 -21.82 16.46 -12.91
N LYS A 195 -20.66 17.11 -12.84
CA LYS A 195 -20.36 18.31 -13.64
C LYS A 195 -19.87 17.91 -15.04
N ALA A 196 -20.26 18.69 -16.05
CA ALA A 196 -19.78 18.54 -17.41
C ALA A 196 -18.34 19.05 -17.49
N HIS A 197 -17.37 18.14 -17.58
CA HIS A 197 -15.95 18.49 -17.66
C HIS A 197 -15.35 18.02 -19.00
N LYS A 198 -14.53 18.88 -19.62
CA LYS A 198 -13.92 18.67 -20.96
C LYS A 198 -12.51 18.05 -20.92
N LYS A 199 -11.91 17.84 -19.74
CA LYS A 199 -10.58 17.22 -19.63
C LYS A 199 -10.65 15.71 -19.85
N SER A 200 -9.63 15.20 -20.54
CA SER A 200 -9.42 13.79 -20.78
C SER A 200 -8.66 13.12 -19.65
N TYR A 201 -9.07 11.89 -19.33
CA TYR A 201 -8.41 11.04 -18.36
C TYR A 201 -7.35 10.20 -19.05
N GLY A 202 -6.10 10.34 -18.62
CA GLY A 202 -4.99 9.51 -19.08
C GLY A 202 -4.62 8.44 -18.07
N VAL A 203 -3.42 7.92 -18.21
CA VAL A 203 -2.81 6.92 -17.32
C VAL A 203 -2.64 7.37 -15.86
N SER A 204 -2.65 8.67 -15.59
CA SER A 204 -2.44 9.25 -14.26
C SER A 204 -3.54 8.88 -13.25
N VAL A 205 -4.71 8.43 -13.72
CA VAL A 205 -5.82 8.04 -12.84
C VAL A 205 -5.48 6.83 -11.98
N ASP A 206 -4.80 5.84 -12.54
CA ASP A 206 -4.38 4.64 -11.81
C ASP A 206 -3.26 4.99 -10.82
N LEU A 207 -2.33 5.88 -11.20
CA LEU A 207 -1.27 6.36 -10.31
C LEU A 207 -1.82 7.08 -9.07
N TRP A 208 -2.86 7.90 -9.22
CA TRP A 208 -3.55 8.51 -8.08
C TRP A 208 -4.17 7.46 -7.17
N SER A 209 -4.94 6.53 -7.75
CA SER A 209 -5.59 5.44 -7.00
C SER A 209 -4.59 4.57 -6.24
N ILE A 210 -3.43 4.29 -6.85
CA ILE A 210 -2.29 3.62 -6.22
C ILE A 210 -1.71 4.46 -5.08
N GLY A 211 -1.52 5.77 -5.28
CA GLY A 211 -1.02 6.67 -4.25
C GLY A 211 -1.91 6.70 -3.01
N VAL A 212 -3.23 6.77 -3.20
CA VAL A 212 -4.20 6.70 -2.09
C VAL A 212 -4.13 5.33 -1.41
N THR A 213 -4.02 4.26 -2.21
CA THR A 213 -3.91 2.88 -1.70
C THR A 213 -2.64 2.67 -0.87
N PHE A 214 -1.49 3.13 -1.33
CA PHE A 214 -0.22 3.03 -0.60
C PHE A 214 -0.22 3.90 0.67
N TYR A 215 -0.79 5.10 0.62
CA TYR A 215 -0.97 5.90 1.84
C TYR A 215 -1.85 5.16 2.86
N HIS A 216 -2.98 4.60 2.42
CA HIS A 216 -3.87 3.84 3.28
C HIS A 216 -3.17 2.60 3.86
N ALA A 217 -2.43 1.85 3.05
CA ALA A 217 -1.65 0.71 3.52
C ALA A 217 -0.55 1.10 4.51
N ALA A 218 0.11 2.26 4.32
CA ALA A 218 1.17 2.73 5.20
C ALA A 218 0.66 3.27 6.54
N THR A 219 -0.57 3.79 6.60
CA THR A 219 -1.06 4.56 7.75
C THR A 219 -2.32 4.02 8.41
N GLY A 220 -3.05 3.12 7.74
CA GLY A 220 -4.37 2.65 8.19
C GLY A 220 -5.47 3.71 8.06
N SER A 221 -5.19 4.83 7.38
CA SER A 221 -6.12 5.94 7.21
C SER A 221 -6.05 6.51 5.79
N LEU A 222 -7.15 7.12 5.31
CA LEU A 222 -7.16 7.78 4.01
C LEU A 222 -6.36 9.11 4.06
N PRO A 223 -5.67 9.49 2.97
CA PRO A 223 -4.87 10.72 2.91
C PRO A 223 -5.72 12.00 2.91
N PHE A 224 -6.92 11.96 2.33
CA PHE A 224 -7.78 13.13 2.16
C PHE A 224 -9.12 12.90 2.84
N THR A 225 -9.38 13.65 3.92
CA THR A 225 -10.58 13.45 4.73
C THR A 225 -11.22 14.78 5.13
N PRO A 226 -12.44 15.06 4.66
CA PRO A 226 -13.29 16.09 5.24
C PRO A 226 -13.69 15.70 6.67
N PHE A 227 -14.08 16.68 7.49
CA PHE A 227 -14.49 16.44 8.88
C PHE A 227 -15.63 15.41 9.00
N GLU A 228 -16.64 15.52 8.14
CA GLU A 228 -17.80 14.63 8.15
C GLU A 228 -17.53 13.29 7.42
N GLY A 229 -16.35 13.13 6.83
CA GLY A 229 -15.95 11.99 6.02
C GLY A 229 -16.17 12.19 4.51
N PRO A 230 -15.42 11.45 3.67
CA PRO A 230 -15.33 11.68 2.23
C PRO A 230 -16.67 11.51 1.50
N ARG A 231 -17.50 10.56 1.92
CA ARG A 231 -18.82 10.30 1.31
C ARG A 231 -19.90 11.31 1.69
N ARG A 232 -19.77 11.93 2.87
CA ARG A 232 -20.76 12.87 3.40
C ARG A 232 -20.52 14.28 2.89
N ASN A 233 -19.27 14.73 2.87
CA ASN A 233 -18.91 16.07 2.42
C ASN A 233 -18.15 16.05 1.10
N LYS A 234 -18.88 15.72 0.02
CA LYS A 234 -18.34 15.60 -1.34
C LYS A 234 -17.73 16.91 -1.88
N PRO A 235 -18.30 18.11 -1.62
CA PRO A 235 -17.70 19.36 -2.07
C PRO A 235 -16.36 19.64 -1.40
N THR A 236 -16.25 19.46 -0.08
CA THR A 236 -14.97 19.62 0.63
C THR A 236 -13.96 18.57 0.21
N MET A 237 -14.39 17.32 -0.02
CA MET A 237 -13.52 16.27 -0.54
C MET A 237 -12.90 16.69 -1.88
N PHE A 238 -13.73 17.16 -2.81
CA PHE A 238 -13.25 17.65 -4.09
C PHE A 238 -12.26 18.80 -3.91
N LYS A 239 -12.61 19.81 -3.09
CA LYS A 239 -11.74 20.94 -2.74
C LYS A 239 -10.37 20.49 -2.21
N ILE A 240 -10.34 19.57 -1.24
CA ILE A 240 -9.10 19.02 -0.67
C ILE A 240 -8.25 18.40 -1.78
N THR A 241 -8.85 17.62 -2.66
CA THR A 241 -8.06 16.92 -3.67
C THR A 241 -7.58 17.80 -4.82
N THR A 242 -8.28 18.90 -5.14
CA THR A 242 -7.91 19.81 -6.24
C THR A 242 -7.06 21.00 -5.81
N GLU A 243 -7.26 21.53 -4.60
CA GLU A 243 -6.51 22.68 -4.07
C GLU A 243 -5.28 22.24 -3.26
N LYS A 244 -4.94 20.95 -3.30
CA LYS A 244 -3.81 20.37 -2.60
C LYS A 244 -2.50 21.07 -2.99
N PRO A 245 -1.72 21.57 -2.02
CA PRO A 245 -0.39 22.12 -2.30
C PRO A 245 0.55 21.09 -2.94
N MET A 246 1.49 21.57 -3.74
CA MET A 246 2.54 20.74 -4.33
C MET A 246 3.34 20.04 -3.23
N GLY A 247 3.56 18.74 -3.38
CA GLY A 247 4.32 17.93 -2.42
C GLY A 247 3.50 17.45 -1.20
N ALA A 248 2.31 18.01 -0.94
CA ALA A 248 1.47 17.50 0.13
C ALA A 248 0.92 16.11 -0.24
N ILE A 249 0.99 15.18 0.72
CA ILE A 249 0.55 13.78 0.56
C ILE A 249 -0.73 13.47 1.33
N ALA A 250 -1.17 14.39 2.20
CA ALA A 250 -2.42 14.28 2.95
C ALA A 250 -3.01 15.66 3.25
N GLY A 251 -4.34 15.72 3.37
CA GLY A 251 -5.12 16.90 3.70
C GLY A 251 -6.32 16.52 4.55
N ILE A 252 -6.31 16.92 5.82
CA ILE A 252 -7.32 16.50 6.81
C ILE A 252 -8.04 17.73 7.36
N GLN A 253 -9.37 17.74 7.31
CA GLN A 253 -10.16 18.76 7.99
C GLN A 253 -10.60 18.22 9.36
N ARG A 254 -10.06 18.79 10.44
CA ARG A 254 -10.30 18.30 11.82
C ARG A 254 -11.58 18.81 12.47
N VAL A 255 -12.07 19.95 12.03
CA VAL A 255 -13.26 20.60 12.60
C VAL A 255 -14.19 21.01 11.47
N GLU A 256 -15.50 20.99 11.73
CA GLU A 256 -16.51 21.37 10.76
C GLU A 256 -16.24 22.78 10.20
N SER A 257 -16.23 22.90 8.88
CA SER A 257 -15.93 24.16 8.16
C SER A 257 -14.58 24.82 8.51
N GLY A 258 -13.66 24.08 9.14
CA GLY A 258 -12.33 24.56 9.48
C GLY A 258 -11.32 24.51 8.33
N PRO A 259 -10.07 24.93 8.58
CA PRO A 259 -8.99 24.82 7.61
C PRO A 259 -8.64 23.35 7.32
N ILE A 260 -7.98 23.13 6.19
CA ILE A 260 -7.43 21.82 5.81
C ILE A 260 -5.98 21.77 6.32
N ASP A 261 -5.68 20.79 7.16
CA ASP A 261 -4.33 20.52 7.63
C ASP A 261 -3.57 19.70 6.58
N TRP A 262 -2.65 20.34 5.88
CA TRP A 262 -1.80 19.69 4.88
C TRP A 262 -0.58 19.04 5.54
N SER A 263 -0.27 17.81 5.14
CA SER A 263 0.94 17.10 5.57
C SER A 263 1.83 16.71 4.40
N TYR A 264 3.13 16.85 4.60
CA TYR A 264 4.21 16.49 3.68
C TYR A 264 4.97 15.24 4.14
N HIS A 265 4.54 14.66 5.27
CA HIS A 265 5.17 13.50 5.89
C HIS A 265 4.11 12.50 6.32
N LEU A 266 4.52 11.23 6.41
CA LEU A 266 3.70 10.18 7.01
C LEU A 266 3.57 10.42 8.53
N PRO A 267 2.41 10.12 9.14
CA PRO A 267 2.15 10.42 10.54
C PRO A 267 3.09 9.64 11.47
N HIS A 268 3.32 10.16 12.68
CA HIS A 268 4.16 9.47 13.68
C HIS A 268 3.63 8.10 14.12
N SER A 269 2.33 7.86 13.96
CA SER A 269 1.69 6.57 14.22
C SER A 269 2.02 5.50 13.17
N CYS A 270 2.47 5.90 11.97
CA CYS A 270 2.84 5.00 10.88
C CYS A 270 3.98 4.06 11.31
N GLN A 271 3.78 2.77 11.06
CA GLN A 271 4.69 1.69 11.47
C GLN A 271 5.99 1.62 10.66
N LEU A 272 6.04 2.25 9.47
CA LEU A 272 7.21 2.23 8.61
C LEU A 272 8.41 2.94 9.27
N SER A 273 9.60 2.41 9.05
CA SER A 273 10.88 2.96 9.47
C SER A 273 11.12 4.32 8.84
N GLN A 274 11.94 5.14 9.49
CA GLN A 274 12.28 6.46 8.95
C GLN A 274 12.97 6.36 7.59
N GLY A 275 13.85 5.38 7.40
CA GLY A 275 14.50 5.14 6.12
C GLY A 275 13.51 4.85 4.99
N LEU A 276 12.52 3.98 5.21
CA LEU A 276 11.51 3.72 4.17
C LEU A 276 10.60 4.94 3.93
N LYS A 277 10.24 5.69 4.98
CA LYS A 277 9.44 6.92 4.84
C LYS A 277 10.12 7.95 3.94
N VAL A 278 11.44 8.14 4.08
CA VAL A 278 12.22 9.06 3.24
C VAL A 278 12.16 8.68 1.77
N GLN A 279 12.14 7.38 1.46
CA GLN A 279 12.04 6.91 0.07
C GLN A 279 10.60 6.97 -0.49
N LEU A 280 9.60 6.64 0.34
CA LEU A 280 8.20 6.53 -0.09
C LEU A 280 7.50 7.89 -0.26
N VAL A 281 7.79 8.87 0.61
CA VAL A 281 7.11 10.17 0.59
C VAL A 281 7.25 10.90 -0.75
N PRO A 282 8.44 10.96 -1.39
CA PRO A 282 8.57 11.55 -2.73
C PRO A 282 7.71 10.85 -3.79
N VAL A 283 7.62 9.51 -3.73
CA VAL A 283 6.78 8.73 -4.65
C VAL A 283 5.31 9.11 -4.46
N LEU A 284 4.82 9.12 -3.22
CA LEU A 284 3.45 9.52 -2.91
C LEU A 284 3.15 10.94 -3.38
N ALA A 285 4.07 11.88 -3.12
CA ALA A 285 3.93 13.27 -3.55
C ALA A 285 3.86 13.42 -5.09
N GLY A 286 4.60 12.60 -5.83
CA GLY A 286 4.63 12.63 -7.30
C GLY A 286 3.39 12.02 -7.96
N ILE A 287 2.80 10.97 -7.37
CA ILE A 287 1.62 10.28 -7.94
C ILE A 287 0.29 10.78 -7.37
N LEU A 288 0.29 11.43 -6.20
CA LEU A 288 -0.85 12.19 -5.68
C LEU A 288 -0.78 13.63 -6.20
N GLU A 289 -0.72 13.81 -7.52
CA GLU A 289 -0.69 15.12 -8.16
C GLU A 289 -1.78 15.18 -9.23
N ALA A 290 -2.65 16.17 -9.12
CA ALA A 290 -3.82 16.33 -9.99
C ALA A 290 -3.48 17.12 -11.26
N ASP A 291 -2.43 17.94 -11.21
CA ASP A 291 -1.92 18.68 -12.37
C ASP A 291 -1.13 17.75 -13.30
N GLN A 292 -1.63 17.57 -14.52
CA GLN A 292 -1.03 16.66 -15.51
C GLN A 292 0.40 17.02 -15.91
N GLU A 293 0.78 18.31 -15.84
CA GLU A 293 2.14 18.75 -16.18
C GLU A 293 3.14 18.45 -15.06
N ARG A 294 2.65 18.24 -13.84
CA ARG A 294 3.47 18.02 -12.64
C ARG A 294 3.43 16.58 -12.15
N CYS A 295 2.36 15.86 -12.46
CA CYS A 295 2.20 14.47 -12.04
C CYS A 295 3.27 13.58 -12.66
N TRP A 296 3.68 12.56 -11.91
CA TRP A 296 4.61 11.58 -12.42
C TRP A 296 3.99 10.74 -13.54
N GLY A 297 4.81 10.40 -14.53
CA GLY A 297 4.51 9.36 -15.50
C GLY A 297 4.79 7.96 -14.95
N PHE A 298 4.36 6.93 -15.67
CA PHE A 298 4.64 5.53 -15.33
C PHE A 298 6.13 5.23 -15.22
N ASP A 299 6.96 5.75 -16.14
CA ASP A 299 8.40 5.47 -16.14
C ASP A 299 9.09 5.98 -14.88
N GLN A 300 8.73 7.19 -14.43
CA GLN A 300 9.23 7.77 -13.18
C GLN A 300 8.77 6.94 -11.97
N PHE A 301 7.48 6.58 -11.94
CA PHE A 301 6.90 5.76 -10.87
C PHE A 301 7.58 4.38 -10.79
N PHE A 302 7.73 3.67 -11.91
CA PHE A 302 8.36 2.35 -11.94
C PHE A 302 9.85 2.42 -11.59
N THR A 303 10.56 3.44 -12.09
CA THR A 303 11.98 3.64 -11.75
C THR A 303 12.14 3.87 -10.25
N ALA A 304 11.38 4.79 -9.67
CA ALA A 304 11.49 5.12 -8.25
C ALA A 304 11.08 3.95 -7.35
N THR A 305 9.98 3.26 -7.65
CA THR A 305 9.54 2.11 -6.84
C THR A 305 10.47 0.91 -6.99
N THR A 306 11.04 0.67 -8.17
CA THR A 306 12.06 -0.36 -8.37
C THR A 306 13.34 -0.05 -7.60
N ASP A 307 13.78 1.22 -7.57
CA ASP A 307 14.92 1.66 -6.76
C ASP A 307 14.70 1.34 -5.26
N ILE A 308 13.49 1.62 -4.73
CA ILE A 308 13.12 1.28 -3.35
C ILE A 308 13.23 -0.23 -3.11
N LEU A 309 12.68 -1.04 -4.01
CA LEU A 309 12.62 -2.50 -3.87
C LEU A 309 13.98 -3.19 -4.05
N GLN A 310 14.94 -2.54 -4.69
CA GLN A 310 16.31 -3.04 -4.88
C GLN A 310 17.26 -2.70 -3.71
N ARG A 311 16.87 -1.79 -2.83
CA ARG A 311 17.63 -1.45 -1.62
C ARG A 311 17.47 -2.55 -0.57
N GLN A 312 18.56 -2.83 0.13
CA GLN A 312 18.56 -3.72 1.29
C GLN A 312 18.48 -2.91 2.60
N PRO A 313 17.72 -3.39 3.59
CA PRO A 313 17.67 -2.77 4.91
C PRO A 313 18.93 -3.13 5.73
N VAL A 314 19.60 -2.10 6.26
CA VAL A 314 20.62 -2.25 7.30
C VAL A 314 20.05 -1.72 8.61
N HIS A 315 19.91 -2.60 9.60
CA HIS A 315 19.31 -2.29 10.89
C HIS A 315 20.36 -1.77 11.86
N LEU A 316 20.08 -0.64 12.49
CA LEU A 316 20.96 -0.03 13.49
C LEU A 316 20.21 0.30 14.77
N PHE A 317 20.95 0.36 15.87
CA PHE A 317 20.50 0.90 17.13
C PHE A 317 21.50 1.95 17.62
N CYS A 318 21.07 3.21 17.67
CA CYS A 318 21.89 4.30 18.21
C CYS A 318 21.79 4.30 19.73
N LEU A 319 22.92 4.01 20.39
CA LEU A 319 22.94 3.80 21.84
C LEU A 319 22.62 5.09 22.61
N GLN A 320 23.26 6.21 22.26
CA GLN A 320 23.04 7.50 22.93
C GLN A 320 21.62 8.05 22.73
N GLN A 321 20.98 7.72 21.60
CA GLN A 321 19.60 8.15 21.29
C GLN A 321 18.55 7.14 21.78
N ALA A 322 18.95 5.94 22.21
CA ALA A 322 18.08 4.81 22.49
C ALA A 322 17.05 4.52 21.36
N MET A 323 17.50 4.66 20.11
CA MET A 323 16.63 4.66 18.94
C MET A 323 17.11 3.71 17.86
N ALA A 324 16.20 2.87 17.37
CA ALA A 324 16.43 2.02 16.21
C ALA A 324 16.27 2.81 14.90
N HIS A 325 17.12 2.49 13.93
CA HIS A 325 17.14 3.06 12.58
C HIS A 325 17.21 1.94 11.55
N CYS A 326 16.69 2.20 10.35
CA CYS A 326 16.78 1.27 9.23
C CYS A 326 17.22 2.04 7.99
N ILE A 327 18.39 1.71 7.46
CA ILE A 327 18.97 2.39 6.31
C ILE A 327 18.70 1.53 5.07
N TYR A 328 17.96 2.09 4.10
CA TYR A 328 17.70 1.45 2.82
C TYR A 328 18.76 1.88 1.81
N ILE A 329 19.65 0.96 1.46
CA ILE A 329 20.83 1.24 0.64
C ILE A 329 21.08 0.13 -0.37
N HIS A 330 21.65 0.45 -1.53
CA HIS A 330 21.96 -0.58 -2.53
C HIS A 330 23.19 -1.38 -2.14
N HIS A 331 23.20 -2.67 -2.48
CA HIS A 331 24.30 -3.58 -2.16
C HIS A 331 25.65 -3.17 -2.79
N TYR A 332 25.60 -2.48 -3.94
CA TYR A 332 26.78 -1.97 -4.65
C TYR A 332 27.24 -0.58 -4.20
N ASN A 333 26.51 0.09 -3.29
CA ASN A 333 26.98 1.35 -2.71
C ASN A 333 28.23 1.10 -1.84
N THR A 334 28.98 2.16 -1.63
CA THR A 334 30.14 2.13 -0.74
C THR A 334 29.71 2.40 0.70
N VAL A 335 30.55 2.00 1.66
CA VAL A 335 30.31 2.29 3.08
C VAL A 335 30.36 3.79 3.36
N SER A 336 31.09 4.60 2.58
CA SER A 336 31.00 6.06 2.68
C SER A 336 29.58 6.58 2.49
N VAL A 337 28.85 6.08 1.47
CA VAL A 337 27.44 6.43 1.24
C VAL A 337 26.55 5.97 2.39
N PHE A 338 26.85 4.79 2.96
CA PHE A 338 26.14 4.30 4.14
C PHE A 338 26.29 5.24 5.35
N PHE A 339 27.51 5.73 5.62
CA PHE A 339 27.75 6.65 6.73
C PHE A 339 27.11 8.04 6.51
N GLU A 340 27.05 8.52 5.27
CA GLU A 340 26.34 9.76 4.92
C GLU A 340 24.83 9.63 5.18
N GLU A 341 24.22 8.52 4.75
CA GLU A 341 22.80 8.25 5.00
C GLU A 341 22.53 8.10 6.50
N LEU A 342 23.44 7.45 7.23
CA LEU A 342 23.37 7.35 8.68
C LEU A 342 23.45 8.72 9.36
N ALA A 343 24.32 9.62 8.87
CA ALA A 343 24.42 10.98 9.36
C ALA A 343 23.12 11.75 9.12
N SER A 344 22.50 11.60 7.95
CA SER A 344 21.23 12.25 7.62
C SER A 344 20.08 11.81 8.53
N GLN A 345 20.04 10.53 8.93
CA GLN A 345 18.96 10.00 9.77
C GLN A 345 19.19 10.17 11.28
N THR A 346 20.45 10.17 11.72
CA THR A 346 20.81 10.24 13.15
C THR A 346 21.26 11.62 13.60
N GLY A 347 21.70 12.48 12.68
CA GLY A 347 22.37 13.75 13.00
C GLY A 347 23.80 13.60 13.50
N ILE A 348 24.36 12.38 13.55
CA ILE A 348 25.75 12.13 13.98
C ILE A 348 26.67 12.29 12.77
N ALA A 349 27.60 13.25 12.82
CA ALA A 349 28.56 13.47 11.73
C ALA A 349 29.42 12.22 11.48
N VAL A 350 29.75 11.95 10.21
CA VAL A 350 30.47 10.73 9.75
C VAL A 350 31.71 10.42 10.60
N GLN A 351 32.53 11.43 10.89
CA GLN A 351 33.76 11.28 11.68
C GLN A 351 33.55 10.88 13.16
N HIS A 352 32.31 10.98 13.66
CA HIS A 352 31.95 10.61 15.04
C HIS A 352 31.21 9.28 15.11
N GLN A 353 30.99 8.60 13.98
CA GLN A 353 30.25 7.34 13.93
C GLN A 353 31.21 6.17 14.22
N ARG A 354 30.96 5.45 15.32
CA ARG A 354 31.62 4.16 15.62
C ARG A 354 30.58 3.06 15.65
N LEU A 355 30.83 1.97 14.93
CA LEU A 355 29.91 0.85 14.80
C LEU A 355 30.43 -0.37 15.53
N LEU A 356 29.53 -1.05 16.24
CA LEU A 356 29.76 -2.38 16.80
C LEU A 356 28.81 -3.38 16.16
N TYR A 357 29.24 -4.64 16.08
CA TYR A 357 28.38 -5.76 15.71
C TYR A 357 28.66 -6.95 16.61
N LEU A 358 27.60 -7.51 17.22
CA LEU A 358 27.69 -8.62 18.18
C LEU A 358 28.71 -8.38 19.31
N GLY A 359 28.84 -7.12 19.74
CA GLY A 359 29.72 -6.71 20.82
C GLY A 359 31.18 -6.46 20.45
N HIS A 360 31.52 -6.55 19.16
CA HIS A 360 32.86 -6.26 18.67
C HIS A 360 32.87 -5.00 17.82
N ASP A 361 33.99 -4.26 17.86
CA ASP A 361 34.23 -3.15 16.92
C ASP A 361 34.13 -3.64 15.47
N LEU A 362 33.40 -2.88 14.66
CA LEU A 362 33.28 -3.11 13.24
C LEU A 362 33.97 -1.97 12.49
N PRO A 363 35.30 -2.01 12.33
CA PRO A 363 36.02 -1.04 11.52
C PRO A 363 35.62 -1.26 10.06
N LEU A 364 35.15 -0.21 9.40
CA LEU A 364 34.79 -0.25 7.99
C LEU A 364 35.56 0.82 7.22
N GLU A 365 36.18 0.41 6.12
CA GLU A 365 36.80 1.35 5.19
C GLU A 365 35.74 1.92 4.24
N GLY A 366 35.80 3.23 3.98
CA GLY A 366 34.79 3.91 3.16
C GLY A 366 34.66 3.34 1.73
N SER A 367 35.72 2.76 1.18
CA SER A 367 35.76 2.13 -0.15
C SER A 367 35.05 0.76 -0.21
N MET A 368 34.83 0.11 0.94
CA MET A 368 34.15 -1.18 1.01
C MET A 368 32.73 -1.09 0.46
N LYS A 369 32.23 -2.19 -0.09
CA LYS A 369 30.84 -2.29 -0.56
C LYS A 369 29.91 -2.72 0.56
N VAL A 370 28.69 -2.17 0.55
CA VAL A 370 27.65 -2.47 1.55
C VAL A 370 27.29 -3.96 1.58
N VAL A 371 27.39 -4.68 0.46
CA VAL A 371 27.20 -6.15 0.40
C VAL A 371 28.13 -6.91 1.36
N ASN A 372 29.26 -6.32 1.76
CA ASN A 372 30.21 -6.92 2.69
C ASN A 372 29.88 -6.62 4.17
N LEU A 373 28.84 -5.84 4.45
CA LEU A 373 28.36 -5.64 5.81
C LEU A 373 27.78 -6.94 6.38
N PRO A 374 27.85 -7.14 7.71
CA PRO A 374 27.20 -8.27 8.33
C PRO A 374 25.68 -8.22 8.12
N ARG A 375 25.04 -9.38 8.11
CA ARG A 375 23.57 -9.45 8.05
C ARG A 375 22.98 -8.93 9.35
N THR A 376 22.04 -8.01 9.23
CA THR A 376 21.41 -7.34 10.38
C THR A 376 19.92 -7.63 10.43
N SER A 377 19.34 -7.51 11.61
CA SER A 377 17.89 -7.59 11.83
C SER A 377 17.48 -6.66 12.98
N HIS A 378 16.18 -6.53 13.23
CA HIS A 378 15.70 -5.79 14.41
C HIS A 378 16.21 -6.34 15.75
N THR A 379 16.54 -7.64 15.82
CA THR A 379 17.06 -8.29 17.03
C THR A 379 18.58 -8.39 17.04
N GLN A 380 19.23 -8.23 15.88
CA GLN A 380 20.68 -8.21 15.73
C GLN A 380 21.12 -7.01 14.87
N PRO A 381 20.93 -5.77 15.35
CA PRO A 381 21.33 -4.58 14.63
C PRO A 381 22.84 -4.30 14.78
N LEU A 382 23.36 -3.40 13.95
CA LEU A 382 24.60 -2.69 14.26
C LEU A 382 24.36 -1.72 15.41
N ILE A 383 25.26 -1.64 16.38
CA ILE A 383 25.19 -0.62 17.44
C ILE A 383 25.98 0.60 16.97
N LEU A 384 25.34 1.76 16.94
CA LEU A 384 25.97 3.04 16.63
C LEU A 384 26.28 3.82 17.90
N LEU A 385 27.53 4.26 18.00
CA LEU A 385 28.04 5.16 19.02
C LEU A 385 28.43 6.51 18.40
N ASN A 386 28.04 7.60 19.05
CA ASN A 386 28.58 8.94 18.81
C ASN A 386 29.84 9.18 19.66
N CYS A 387 30.99 9.32 19.01
CA CYS A 387 32.28 9.63 19.64
C CYS A 387 32.64 11.12 19.63
N GLY A 388 31.71 12.00 19.28
CA GLY A 388 31.92 13.46 19.26
C GLY A 388 31.96 14.09 20.67
N PRO A 389 32.44 15.35 20.78
CA PRO A 389 32.65 16.05 22.05
C PRO A 389 31.37 16.30 22.89
N GLU A 390 30.18 16.17 22.31
CA GLU A 390 28.89 16.27 23.01
C GLU A 390 28.41 14.96 23.66
N ALA A 391 29.26 13.91 23.70
CA ALA A 391 28.93 12.57 24.19
C ALA A 391 28.41 12.48 25.64
N ASN A 392 28.45 13.58 26.41
CA ASN A 392 28.02 13.63 27.82
C ASN A 392 26.65 14.29 28.07
N SER A 393 25.87 14.62 27.04
CA SER A 393 24.48 15.00 27.28
C SER A 393 23.63 13.73 27.47
N SER A 394 23.08 13.57 28.67
CA SER A 394 22.12 12.52 29.02
C SER A 394 21.11 12.29 27.88
N PRO A 395 20.69 11.04 27.62
CA PRO A 395 19.83 10.73 26.48
C PRO A 395 18.60 11.63 26.53
N PRO A 396 18.29 12.40 25.47
CA PRO A 396 16.97 12.98 25.35
C PRO A 396 16.06 11.78 25.07
N PHE A 397 15.49 11.18 26.12
CA PHE A 397 14.34 10.31 25.95
C PHE A 397 13.23 11.20 25.39
N ARG A 398 13.15 11.24 24.06
CA ARG A 398 12.14 11.98 23.34
C ARG A 398 10.90 11.10 23.36
N GLU A 399 10.16 11.20 24.45
CA GLU A 399 8.85 10.58 24.56
C GLU A 399 8.04 10.97 23.32
N ARG A 400 7.67 9.99 22.49
CA ARG A 400 6.80 10.26 21.34
C ARG A 400 5.48 10.73 21.93
N LYS A 401 5.21 12.04 21.87
CA LYS A 401 3.91 12.59 22.26
C LYS A 401 2.83 11.87 21.47
N THR A 402 2.08 11.01 22.16
CA THR A 402 0.83 10.47 21.64
C THR A 402 -0.17 11.62 21.60
N ASN A 403 -0.48 12.12 20.41
CA ASN A 403 -1.63 13.01 20.26
C ASN A 403 -2.88 12.23 20.68
N LYS A 404 -3.62 12.78 21.65
CA LYS A 404 -4.84 12.20 22.22
C LYS A 404 -6.06 12.30 21.29
N ASP A 405 -5.90 12.82 20.08
CA ASP A 405 -7.01 13.03 19.16
C ASP A 405 -7.02 11.97 18.06
N MET A 406 -7.63 10.82 18.37
CA MET A 406 -8.12 9.91 17.35
C MET A 406 -9.41 9.23 17.83
N TYR A 407 -10.55 9.82 17.49
CA TYR A 407 -11.85 9.23 17.81
C TYR A 407 -12.17 8.06 16.88
N ARG A 408 -12.51 6.93 17.51
CA ARG A 408 -13.27 5.76 16.99
C ARG A 408 -12.73 5.12 15.70
N SER A 409 -11.50 4.61 15.76
CA SER A 409 -11.27 3.22 15.35
C SER A 409 -10.99 2.40 16.62
N THR A 410 -11.53 1.18 16.66
CA THR A 410 -11.83 0.33 17.83
C THR A 410 -10.76 0.40 18.92
N ILE A 411 -11.14 0.52 20.21
CA ILE A 411 -10.22 0.49 21.39
C ILE A 411 -9.13 -0.60 21.25
N VAL A 412 -9.51 -1.72 20.63
CA VAL A 412 -8.62 -2.84 20.26
C VAL A 412 -7.41 -2.42 19.43
N GLY A 413 -7.57 -1.59 18.39
CA GLY A 413 -6.45 -1.13 17.55
C GLY A 413 -5.46 -0.24 18.32
N VAL A 414 -5.97 0.60 19.23
CA VAL A 414 -5.15 1.39 20.17
C VAL A 414 -4.38 0.46 21.12
N VAL A 415 -5.02 -0.60 21.62
CA VAL A 415 -4.34 -1.63 22.44
C VAL A 415 -3.24 -2.34 21.65
N HIS A 416 -3.46 -2.70 20.38
CA HIS A 416 -2.40 -3.27 19.54
C HIS A 416 -1.25 -2.29 19.30
N GLN A 417 -1.53 -1.01 19.12
CA GLN A 417 -0.50 0.02 19.03
C GLN A 417 0.32 0.09 20.33
N TYR A 418 -0.32 0.11 21.51
CA TYR A 418 0.39 0.10 22.79
C TYR A 418 1.20 -1.18 22.97
N LEU A 419 0.66 -2.35 22.62
CA LEU A 419 1.37 -3.62 22.68
C LEU A 419 2.64 -3.59 21.81
N ARG A 420 2.55 -3.03 20.58
CA ARG A 420 3.72 -2.82 19.72
C ARG A 420 4.75 -1.90 20.35
N ILE A 421 4.31 -0.77 20.92
CA ILE A 421 5.20 0.17 21.61
C ILE A 421 5.89 -0.51 22.79
N VAL A 422 5.16 -1.29 23.60
CA VAL A 422 5.74 -2.03 24.74
C VAL A 422 6.77 -3.07 24.28
N LYS A 423 6.47 -3.84 23.23
CA LYS A 423 7.43 -4.79 22.64
C LYS A 423 8.67 -4.08 22.11
N LEU A 424 8.50 -2.93 21.46
CA LEU A 424 9.60 -2.09 20.96
C LEU A 424 10.47 -1.58 22.12
N LEU A 425 9.85 -1.04 23.18
CA LEU A 425 10.56 -0.56 24.37
C LEU A 425 11.32 -1.69 25.07
N HIS A 426 10.72 -2.89 25.16
CA HIS A 426 11.41 -4.05 25.70
C HIS A 426 12.63 -4.43 24.85
N THR A 427 12.48 -4.48 23.53
CA THR A 427 13.59 -4.74 22.61
C THR A 427 14.69 -3.68 22.74
N HIS A 428 14.32 -2.40 22.81
CA HIS A 428 15.27 -1.31 23.01
C HIS A 428 16.01 -1.43 24.35
N ARG A 429 15.33 -1.87 25.42
CA ARG A 429 15.96 -2.13 26.72
C ARG A 429 17.03 -3.22 26.60
N GLU A 430 16.71 -4.34 25.95
CA GLU A 430 17.67 -5.44 25.76
C GLU A 430 18.87 -4.99 24.90
N LEU A 431 18.62 -4.23 23.82
CA LEU A 431 19.68 -3.68 22.97
C LEU A 431 20.54 -2.63 23.69
N LEU A 432 19.95 -1.81 24.56
CA LEU A 432 20.70 -0.87 25.41
C LEU A 432 21.62 -1.63 26.37
N LEU A 433 21.11 -2.68 27.03
CA LEU A 433 21.92 -3.51 27.93
C LEU A 433 23.06 -4.18 27.16
N GLN A 434 22.75 -4.81 26.02
CA GLN A 434 23.76 -5.44 25.17
C GLN A 434 24.83 -4.45 24.70
N GLY A 435 24.41 -3.28 24.20
CA GLY A 435 25.32 -2.24 23.75
C GLY A 435 26.18 -1.66 24.87
N TYR A 436 25.61 -1.47 26.07
CA TYR A 436 26.35 -1.01 27.24
C TYR A 436 27.40 -2.03 27.70
N TYR A 437 27.04 -3.33 27.80
CA TYR A 437 28.00 -4.39 28.14
C TYR A 437 29.07 -4.62 27.09
N SER A 438 28.80 -4.27 25.83
CA SER A 438 29.80 -4.34 24.75
C SER A 438 30.73 -3.13 24.73
N TYR A 439 30.28 -2.00 25.27
CA TYR A 439 31.06 -0.77 25.35
C TYR A 439 32.00 -0.76 26.54
N MET A 440 31.54 -1.27 27.69
CA MET A 440 32.37 -1.58 28.87
C MET A 440 33.36 -2.69 28.53
#